data_AF-A0A5J4PGJ8-F1
#
_entry.id   AF-A0A5J4PGJ8-F1
#
_cell.length_a   1.000
_cell.length_b   1.000
_cell.length_c   1.000
_cell.angle_alpha   90.00
_cell.angle_beta   90.00
_cell.angle_gamma   90.00
#
_symmetry.space_group_name_H-M   'P 1'
#
loop_
_entity.id
_entity.type
_entity.pdbx_description
1 polymer ?
#
loop_
_entity_poly.entity_id
_entity_poly.type
_entity_poly.pdbx_seq_one_letter_code
_entity_poly.pdbx_strand_id
1 'polypeptide(L)' 'MAVKIEKWVAAQKKHKLSDKHVQMVRELGLNPDKLGKIDNHKQETWKAPLPQ' A
#
# COMPACT_ATOMS: atom_id res chain seq x y z
N MET A 1 -14.14 -12.84 -9.20
CA MET A 1 -12.72 -12.74 -8.79
C MET A 1 -11.96 -11.56 -9.43
N ALA A 2 -12.45 -10.96 -10.52
CA ALA A 2 -11.83 -9.81 -11.20
C ALA A 2 -11.77 -8.51 -10.36
N VAL A 3 -12.86 -8.17 -9.65
CA VAL A 3 -12.96 -6.95 -8.81
C VAL A 3 -11.83 -6.82 -7.78
N LYS A 4 -11.31 -7.95 -7.29
CA LYS A 4 -10.23 -7.94 -6.29
C LYS A 4 -8.92 -7.44 -6.90
N ILE A 5 -8.63 -7.78 -8.16
CA ILE A 5 -7.39 -7.37 -8.85
C ILE A 5 -7.42 -5.88 -9.17
N GLU A 6 -8.55 -5.36 -9.65
CA GLU A 6 -8.70 -3.94 -9.99
C GLU A 6 -8.45 -3.03 -8.78
N LYS A 7 -8.93 -3.41 -7.60
CA LYS A 7 -8.65 -2.68 -6.35
C LYS A 7 -7.17 -2.66 -6.00
N TRP A 8 -6.45 -3.76 -6.22
CA TRP A 8 -5.01 -3.83 -5.99
C TRP A 8 -4.24 -2.94 -6.97
N VAL A 9 -4.62 -2.92 -8.25
CA VAL A 9 -4.00 -2.06 -9.26
C VAL A 9 -4.22 -0.58 -8.92
N ALA A 10 -5.44 -0.20 -8.53
CA ALA A 10 -5.75 1.17 -8.11
C ALA A 10 -4.95 1.58 -6.86
N ALA A 11 -4.88 0.72 -5.85
CA ALA A 11 -4.15 1.00 -4.63
C ALA A 11 -2.62 1.06 -4.87
N GLN A 12 -2.08 0.16 -5.70
CA GLN A 12 -0.67 0.15 -6.08
C GLN A 12 -0.26 1.46 -6.74
N LYS A 13 -1.06 1.94 -7.71
CA LYS A 13 -0.81 3.22 -8.40
C LYS A 13 -0.94 4.42 -7.46
N LYS A 14 -1.94 4.41 -6.57
CA LYS A 14 -2.20 5.50 -5.62
C LYS A 14 -1.09 5.65 -4.58
N HIS A 15 -0.59 4.53 -4.06
CA HIS A 15 0.42 4.50 -2.99
C HIS A 15 1.84 4.26 -3.51
N LYS A 16 2.04 4.30 -4.84
CA LYS A 16 3.34 4.08 -5.50
C LYS A 16 4.04 2.79 -5.02
N LEU A 17 3.26 1.72 -4.86
CA LEU A 17 3.78 0.44 -4.39
C LEU A 17 4.43 -0.33 -5.53
N SER A 18 5.56 -0.98 -5.25
CA SER A 18 6.13 -1.98 -6.15
C SER A 18 5.33 -3.28 -6.09
N ASP A 19 5.46 -4.13 -7.10
CA ASP A 19 4.83 -5.45 -7.14
C ASP A 19 5.20 -6.31 -5.91
N LYS A 20 6.47 -6.25 -5.48
CA LYS A 20 6.94 -6.86 -4.24
C LYS A 20 6.18 -6.39 -3.01
N HIS A 21 5.87 -5.09 -2.92
CA HIS A 21 5.08 -4.57 -1.79
C HIS A 21 3.64 -5.11 -1.86
N VAL A 22 3.04 -5.19 -3.04
CA VAL A 22 1.68 -5.75 -3.20
C VAL A 22 1.63 -7.23 -2.81
N GLN A 23 2.64 -8.03 -3.18
CA GLN A 23 2.75 -9.42 -2.76
C GLN A 23 2.84 -9.53 -1.23
N MET A 24 3.76 -8.79 -0.60
CA MET A 24 3.97 -8.84 0.84
C MET A 24 2.72 -8.41 1.63
N VAL A 25 2.05 -7.33 1.19
CA VAL A 25 0.81 -6.83 1.80
C VAL A 25 -0.33 -7.85 1.68
N ARG A 26 -0.38 -8.62 0.58
CA ARG A 26 -1.34 -9.73 0.41
C ARG A 26 -1.04 -10.90 1.35
N GLU A 27 0.22 -11.29 1.48
CA GLU A 27 0.64 -12.36 2.39
C GLU A 27 0.36 -12.01 3.86
N LEU A 28 0.49 -10.72 4.22
CA LEU A 28 0.12 -10.19 5.53
C LEU A 28 -1.40 -10.07 5.75
N GLY A 29 -2.23 -10.42 4.77
CA GLY A 29 -3.70 -10.37 4.89
C GLY A 29 -4.29 -8.95 4.95
N LEU A 30 -3.55 -7.94 4.50
CA LEU A 30 -3.99 -6.55 4.54
C LEU A 30 -4.99 -6.24 3.41
N ASN A 31 -5.81 -5.20 3.64
CA ASN A 31 -6.85 -4.78 2.70
C ASN A 31 -6.37 -3.59 1.84
N PRO A 32 -6.44 -3.66 0.50
CA PRO A 32 -6.04 -2.56 -0.39
C PRO A 32 -6.79 -1.25 -0.14
N ASP A 33 -8.06 -1.32 0.28
CA ASP A 33 -8.88 -0.14 0.57
C ASP A 33 -8.42 0.60 1.85
N LYS A 34 -7.67 -0.08 2.73
CA LYS A 34 -7.21 0.47 4.03
C LYS A 34 -5.74 0.94 4.02
N LEU A 35 -5.04 0.83 2.89
CA LEU A 35 -3.63 1.20 2.77
C LEU A 35 -3.35 2.66 3.09
N GLY A 36 -4.29 3.57 2.85
CA GLY A 36 -4.11 4.99 3.16
C GLY A 36 -3.95 5.33 4.63
N LYS A 37 -4.37 4.46 5.56
CA LYS A 37 -4.09 4.63 7.00
C LYS A 37 -2.67 4.20 7.37
N ILE A 38 -2.06 3.35 6.56
CA ILE A 38 -0.71 2.80 6.79
C ILE A 38 0.33 3.73 6.14
N ASP A 39 0.04 4.18 4.92
CA ASP A 39 0.83 5.12 4.14
C ASP A 39 0.55 6.59 4.54
N ASN A 40 0.44 6.85 5.84
CA ASN A 40 0.18 8.17 6.41
C ASN A 40 1.47 8.88 6.84
N HIS A 41 2.58 8.63 6.15
CA HIS A 41 3.91 9.18 6.45
C HIS A 41 3.95 10.73 6.50
N LYS A 42 2.97 11.40 5.89
CA LYS A 42 2.80 12.86 5.98
C LYS A 42 2.16 13.34 7.29
N GLN A 43 1.40 12.50 7.97
CA GLN A 43 0.76 12.79 9.26
C GLN A 43 1.60 12.28 10.42
N GLU A 44 2.27 11.15 10.24
CA GLU A 44 3.14 10.54 11.23
C GLU A 44 4.59 10.62 10.73
N THR A 45 5.30 11.68 11.10
CA THR A 45 6.68 11.96 10.64
C THR A 45 7.66 10.82 10.95
N TRP A 46 7.40 10.04 12.01
CA TRP A 46 8.20 8.87 12.36
C TRP A 46 8.06 7.70 11.37
N LYS A 47 7.05 7.72 10.48
CA LYS A 47 6.89 6.78 9.35
C LYS A 47 7.49 7.29 8.04
N ALA A 48 8.17 8.45 8.06
CA ALA A 48 8.85 8.94 6.87
C ALA A 48 10.01 8.00 6.48
N PRO A 49 10.29 7.86 5.17
CA PRO A 49 11.48 7.16 4.73
C PRO A 49 12.73 7.83 5.30
N LEU A 50 13.74 7.02 5.62
CA LEU A 50 15.03 7.54 6.06
C LEU A 50 15.63 8.46 4.97
N PRO A 51 16.27 9.57 5.34
CA PRO A 51 16.99 10.41 4.40
C PRO A 51 18.09 9.60 3.71
N GLN A 52 18.35 9.91 2.43
CA GLN A 52 19.38 9.26 1.62
C GLN A 52 20.79 9.60 2.09
#